data_AF-A0A645IJ25-F1
#
_entry.id   AF-A0A645IJ25-F1
#
_cell.length_a   1.000
_cell.length_b   1.000
_cell.length_c   1.000
_cell.angle_alpha   90.00
_cell.angle_beta   90.00
_cell.angle_gamma   90.00
#
_symmetry.space_group_name_H-M   'P 1'
#
loop_
_entity.id
_entity.type
_entity.pdbx_description
1 polymer ?
#
loop_
_entity_poly.entity_id
_entity_poly.type
_entity_poly.pdbx_seq_one_letter_code
_entity_poly.pdbx_strand_id
1 'polypeptide(L)'
;MTISIPVPKDASGYYSGLIEMNADGNENDGSVPQISLGFNVVKQSSAPYVKTFTTTTADPISISVSTDSYTGSSVRVSPKIEEPSLDVSMKYNSKPVDLTLIETTESGYIYPQWYGFPAWSMEDDSNYEGSNGHEKTYKVSGAVGTWELTILPKNTESFSYSVTIGDSEKKVK
;
A
#
# COMPACT_ATOMS: atom_id res chain seq x y z
N MET A 1 -28.62 6.89 8.84
CA MET A 1 -28.58 5.42 8.77
C MET A 1 -27.12 5.00 8.73
N THR A 2 -26.72 4.02 9.53
CA THR A 2 -25.37 3.46 9.51
C THR A 2 -25.49 1.99 9.21
N ILE A 3 -24.78 1.50 8.20
CA ILE A 3 -24.72 0.08 7.84
C ILE A 3 -23.40 -0.45 8.38
N SER A 4 -23.44 -1.49 9.21
CA SER A 4 -22.26 -2.13 9.77
C SER A 4 -22.21 -3.58 9.33
N ILE A 5 -21.06 -4.00 8.79
CA ILE A 5 -20.88 -5.33 8.20
C ILE A 5 -19.78 -6.03 8.98
N PRO A 6 -20.09 -7.06 9.78
CA PRO A 6 -19.08 -7.83 10.45
C PRO A 6 -18.28 -8.65 9.43
N VAL A 7 -16.98 -8.38 9.32
CA VAL A 7 -16.07 -9.13 8.45
C VAL A 7 -15.42 -10.25 9.27
N PRO A 8 -15.61 -11.53 8.90
CA PRO A 8 -14.92 -12.64 9.56
C PRO A 8 -13.40 -12.50 9.50
N LYS A 9 -12.69 -12.96 10.53
CA LYS A 9 -11.23 -12.85 10.64
C LYS A 9 -10.48 -13.48 9.46
N ASP A 10 -11.01 -14.57 8.91
CA ASP A 10 -10.40 -15.32 7.81
C ASP A 10 -11.00 -14.98 6.44
N ALA A 11 -11.84 -13.95 6.36
CA ALA A 11 -12.40 -13.49 5.10
C ALA A 11 -11.29 -12.97 4.18
N SER A 12 -11.40 -13.32 2.90
CA SER A 12 -10.55 -12.77 1.85
C SER A 12 -11.33 -12.71 0.54
N GLY A 13 -10.97 -11.79 -0.34
CA GLY A 13 -11.54 -11.65 -1.67
C GLY A 13 -12.55 -10.52 -1.79
N TYR A 14 -13.25 -10.51 -2.91
CA TYR A 14 -14.27 -9.51 -3.23
C TYR A 14 -15.65 -9.97 -2.76
N TYR A 15 -16.34 -9.10 -2.02
CA TYR A 15 -17.71 -9.31 -1.58
C TYR A 15 -18.59 -8.27 -2.25
N SER A 16 -19.68 -8.72 -2.87
CA SER A 16 -20.70 -7.86 -3.42
C SER A 16 -22.10 -8.26 -2.93
N GLY A 17 -22.96 -7.27 -2.79
CA GLY A 17 -24.33 -7.46 -2.36
C GLY A 17 -25.21 -6.27 -2.72
N LEU A 18 -26.51 -6.47 -2.56
CA LEU A 18 -27.53 -5.46 -2.82
C LEU A 18 -28.29 -5.23 -1.52
N ILE A 19 -28.50 -3.98 -1.17
CA ILE A 19 -29.42 -3.59 -0.11
C ILE A 19 -30.70 -3.13 -0.79
N GLU A 20 -31.73 -3.97 -0.65
CA GLU A 20 -33.07 -3.69 -1.15
C GLU A 20 -33.72 -2.64 -0.25
N MET A 21 -34.16 -1.52 -0.85
CA MET A 21 -34.80 -0.45 -0.10
C MET A 21 -36.32 -0.64 0.03
N ASN A 22 -36.95 -1.34 -0.92
CA ASN A 22 -38.41 -1.57 -0.99
C ASN A 22 -39.23 -0.31 -0.68
N ALA A 23 -38.79 0.83 -1.24
CA ALA A 23 -39.31 2.15 -0.90
C ALA A 23 -40.78 2.35 -1.32
N ASP A 24 -41.28 1.53 -2.25
CA ASP A 24 -42.66 1.53 -2.75
C ASP A 24 -43.56 0.47 -2.08
N GLY A 25 -43.00 -0.39 -1.21
CA GLY A 25 -43.73 -1.41 -0.46
C GLY A 25 -44.11 -2.67 -1.25
N ASN A 26 -43.64 -2.81 -2.50
CA ASN A 26 -43.88 -3.99 -3.33
C ASN A 26 -42.76 -5.05 -3.14
N GLU A 27 -43.00 -6.28 -3.61
CA GLU A 27 -41.93 -7.27 -3.75
C GLU A 27 -40.90 -6.79 -4.79
N ASN A 28 -39.63 -7.11 -4.54
CA ASN A 28 -38.55 -6.74 -5.45
C ASN A 28 -38.68 -7.47 -6.79
N ASP A 29 -39.10 -6.75 -7.82
CA ASP A 29 -39.21 -7.22 -9.20
C ASP A 29 -37.97 -6.88 -10.06
N GLY A 30 -36.93 -6.34 -9.42
CA GLY A 30 -35.71 -5.87 -10.09
C GLY A 30 -35.80 -4.45 -10.66
N SER A 31 -36.95 -3.77 -10.54
CA SER A 31 -37.13 -2.37 -10.93
C SER A 31 -37.01 -1.39 -9.75
N VAL A 32 -37.02 -1.90 -8.52
CA VAL A 32 -36.94 -1.11 -7.28
C VAL A 32 -35.53 -0.54 -7.08
N PRO A 33 -35.39 0.71 -6.62
CA PRO A 33 -34.10 1.28 -6.24
C PRO A 33 -33.37 0.43 -5.20
N GLN A 34 -32.11 0.08 -5.48
CA GLN A 34 -31.24 -0.73 -4.62
C GLN A 34 -29.91 -0.03 -4.40
N ILE A 35 -29.27 -0.28 -3.26
CA ILE A 35 -27.89 0.16 -3.01
C ILE A 35 -26.97 -1.03 -3.27
N SER A 36 -26.14 -0.92 -4.30
CA SER A 36 -25.06 -1.88 -4.53
C SER A 36 -23.90 -1.62 -3.58
N LEU A 37 -23.44 -2.67 -2.92
CA LEU A 37 -22.27 -2.64 -2.07
C LEU A 37 -21.22 -3.61 -2.62
N GLY A 38 -19.99 -3.14 -2.74
CA GLY A 38 -18.83 -3.97 -3.06
C GLY A 38 -17.65 -3.58 -2.18
N PHE A 39 -16.95 -4.56 -1.60
CA PHE A 39 -15.70 -4.31 -0.86
C PHE A 39 -14.74 -5.48 -1.02
N ASN A 40 -13.44 -5.16 -0.98
CA ASN A 40 -12.37 -6.14 -0.96
C ASN A 40 -11.89 -6.35 0.48
N VAL A 41 -11.72 -7.61 0.86
CA VAL A 41 -11.00 -7.99 2.08
C VAL A 41 -9.66 -8.56 1.65
N VAL A 42 -8.60 -7.77 1.81
CA VAL A 42 -7.24 -8.19 1.48
C VAL A 42 -6.63 -8.89 2.68
N LYS A 43 -6.28 -10.17 2.51
CA LYS A 43 -5.54 -10.91 3.55
C LYS A 43 -4.07 -10.56 3.43
N GLN A 44 -3.56 -9.87 4.44
CA GLN A 44 -2.15 -9.54 4.50
C GLN A 44 -1.29 -10.81 4.64
N SER A 45 -0.21 -10.90 3.88
CA SER A 45 0.73 -12.01 4.00
C SER A 45 1.43 -11.97 5.36
N SER A 46 1.40 -13.10 6.09
CA SER A 46 2.23 -13.30 7.28
C SER A 46 3.64 -13.81 6.93
N ALA A 47 3.86 -14.24 5.69
CA ALA A 47 5.15 -14.69 5.21
C ALA A 47 5.93 -13.53 4.57
N PRO A 48 7.23 -13.37 4.88
CA PRO A 48 8.03 -12.33 4.27
C PRO A 48 8.38 -12.67 2.82
N TYR A 49 8.60 -11.63 2.02
CA TYR A 49 9.26 -11.75 0.74
C TYR A 49 10.77 -11.89 0.94
N VAL A 50 11.38 -12.88 0.28
CA VAL A 50 12.82 -13.16 0.39
C VAL A 50 13.46 -13.07 -0.99
N LYS A 51 14.55 -12.29 -1.10
CA LYS A 51 15.33 -12.14 -2.33
C LYS A 51 16.81 -12.39 -2.06
N THR A 52 17.39 -13.33 -2.80
CA THR A 52 18.83 -13.55 -2.81
C THR A 52 19.50 -12.85 -3.98
N PHE A 53 20.70 -12.30 -3.76
CA PHE A 53 21.53 -11.73 -4.82
C PHE A 53 23.02 -11.84 -4.46
N THR A 54 23.89 -11.64 -5.45
CA THR A 54 25.34 -11.71 -5.28
C THR A 54 26.01 -10.42 -5.67
N THR A 55 27.05 -10.04 -4.94
CA THR A 55 27.89 -8.87 -5.22
C THR A 55 29.27 -9.32 -5.67
N THR A 56 29.85 -8.58 -6.63
CA THR A 56 31.22 -8.81 -7.12
C THR A 56 32.22 -7.78 -6.61
N THR A 57 31.73 -6.70 -5.99
CA THR A 57 32.53 -5.66 -5.34
C THR A 57 32.20 -5.57 -3.86
N ALA A 58 33.06 -4.91 -3.09
CA ALA A 58 32.82 -4.58 -1.69
C ALA A 58 32.17 -3.18 -1.53
N ASP A 59 31.60 -2.63 -2.61
CA ASP A 59 30.99 -1.32 -2.56
C ASP A 59 29.71 -1.32 -1.69
N PRO A 60 29.39 -0.23 -0.99
CA PRO A 60 28.20 -0.15 -0.15
C PRO A 60 26.92 -0.54 -0.89
N ILE A 61 25.98 -1.13 -0.16
CA ILE A 61 24.68 -1.52 -0.69
C ILE A 61 23.62 -0.60 -0.12
N SER A 62 22.79 -0.04 -1.00
CA SER A 62 21.61 0.75 -0.65
C SER A 62 20.35 -0.03 -1.02
N ILE A 63 19.39 -0.09 -0.10
CA ILE A 63 18.10 -0.75 -0.28
C ILE A 63 17.03 0.31 -0.10
N SER A 64 16.27 0.61 -1.14
CA SER A 64 15.06 1.41 -1.02
C SER A 64 13.86 0.48 -1.07
N VAL A 65 12.90 0.72 -0.17
CA VAL A 65 11.62 0.04 -0.13
C VAL A 65 10.52 1.08 -0.03
N SER A 66 9.52 0.96 -0.90
CA SER A 66 8.40 1.88 -0.95
C SER A 66 7.06 1.16 -0.97
N THR A 67 6.04 1.86 -0.50
CA THR A 67 4.65 1.40 -0.49
C THR A 67 3.73 2.59 -0.70
N ASP A 68 2.65 2.37 -1.42
CA ASP A 68 1.63 3.38 -1.63
C ASP A 68 0.38 3.01 -0.83
N SER A 69 -0.22 4.02 -0.21
CA SER A 69 -1.55 3.94 0.37
C SER A 69 -2.50 4.75 -0.52
N TYR A 70 -3.52 4.07 -1.04
CA TYR A 70 -4.59 4.75 -1.75
C TYR A 70 -5.58 5.29 -0.72
N THR A 71 -5.81 6.60 -0.72
CA THR A 71 -6.71 7.21 0.27
C THR A 71 -8.20 7.04 -0.04
N GLY A 72 -8.54 6.41 -1.17
CA GLY A 72 -9.92 6.19 -1.58
C GLY A 72 -10.60 7.49 -2.01
N SER A 73 -11.49 7.40 -2.99
CA SER A 73 -12.24 8.54 -3.53
C SER A 73 -12.93 9.36 -2.45
N SER A 74 -12.73 10.68 -2.51
CA SER A 74 -13.52 11.77 -1.92
C SER A 74 -14.48 11.41 -0.78
N VAL A 75 -13.95 10.91 0.34
CA VAL A 75 -14.71 10.76 1.59
C VAL A 75 -14.68 12.08 2.35
N ARG A 76 -15.85 12.58 2.78
CA ARG A 76 -15.97 13.81 3.58
C ARG A 76 -15.15 13.74 4.89
N VAL A 77 -14.91 12.53 5.37
CA VAL A 77 -14.09 12.23 6.54
C VAL A 77 -13.18 11.08 6.13
N SER A 78 -11.87 11.33 6.10
CA SER A 78 -10.88 10.28 5.87
C SER A 78 -11.04 9.19 6.94
N PRO A 79 -11.23 7.92 6.58
CA PRO A 79 -11.18 6.85 7.56
C PRO A 79 -9.82 6.87 8.25
N LYS A 80 -9.79 6.49 9.52
CA LYS A 80 -8.53 6.24 10.21
C LYS A 80 -7.94 4.96 9.66
N ILE A 81 -7.05 5.09 8.69
CA ILE A 81 -6.31 3.98 8.08
C ILE A 81 -5.08 3.75 8.96
N GLU A 82 -4.78 2.49 9.27
CA GLU A 82 -3.50 2.16 9.92
C GLU A 82 -2.35 2.42 8.94
N GLU A 83 -1.30 3.09 9.41
CA GLU A 83 -0.16 3.42 8.55
C GLU A 83 0.53 2.14 8.05
N PRO A 84 0.94 2.11 6.77
CA PRO A 84 1.70 1.00 6.23
C PRO A 84 3.08 0.94 6.89
N SER A 85 3.60 -0.27 7.08
CA SER A 85 4.97 -0.46 7.58
C SER A 85 5.65 -1.62 6.88
N LEU A 86 6.96 -1.50 6.67
CA LEU A 86 7.79 -2.51 6.03
C LEU A 86 8.89 -2.92 7.00
N ASP A 87 8.88 -4.16 7.47
CA ASP A 87 9.97 -4.71 8.28
C ASP A 87 11.04 -5.25 7.33
N VAL A 88 12.23 -4.65 7.36
CA VAL A 88 13.36 -5.01 6.47
C VAL A 88 14.49 -5.61 7.29
N SER A 89 15.01 -6.74 6.83
CA SER A 89 16.21 -7.36 7.40
C SER A 89 17.07 -7.97 6.30
N MET A 90 18.35 -8.18 6.61
CA MET A 90 19.32 -8.67 5.63
C MET A 90 20.31 -9.65 6.24
N LYS A 91 20.79 -10.59 5.44
CA LYS A 91 21.90 -11.49 5.78
C LYS A 91 23.00 -11.44 4.73
N TYR A 92 24.23 -11.60 5.20
CA TYR A 92 25.43 -11.86 4.40
C TYR A 92 25.95 -13.26 4.72
N ASN A 93 26.05 -14.14 3.71
CA ASN A 93 26.47 -15.54 3.88
C ASN A 93 25.75 -16.23 5.06
N SER A 94 24.43 -16.08 5.12
CA SER A 94 23.54 -16.60 6.18
C SER A 94 23.69 -15.98 7.57
N LYS A 95 24.49 -14.92 7.74
CA LYS A 95 24.62 -14.19 9.02
C LYS A 95 23.86 -12.86 8.94
N PRO A 96 23.06 -12.50 9.96
CA PRO A 96 22.37 -11.21 9.98
C PRO A 96 23.37 -10.06 9.96
N VAL A 97 22.99 -8.97 9.30
CA VAL A 97 23.74 -7.71 9.26
C VAL A 97 22.83 -6.56 9.68
N ASP A 98 23.43 -5.54 10.27
CA ASP A 98 22.71 -4.34 10.67
C ASP A 98 22.49 -3.42 9.46
N LEU A 99 21.24 -3.00 9.28
CA LEU A 99 20.84 -2.01 8.29
C LEU A 99 20.75 -0.65 8.96
N THR A 100 21.39 0.36 8.38
CA THR A 100 21.25 1.75 8.84
C THR A 100 20.19 2.44 7.99
N LEU A 101 19.09 2.88 8.61
CA LEU A 101 18.13 3.76 7.95
C LEU A 101 18.80 5.12 7.69
N ILE A 102 18.90 5.52 6.43
CA ILE A 102 19.56 6.77 6.03
C ILE A 102 18.57 7.83 5.52
N GLU A 103 17.39 7.41 5.07
CA GLU A 103 16.39 8.32 4.51
C GLU A 103 14.97 7.76 4.73
N THR A 104 14.03 8.67 4.95
CA THR A 104 12.59 8.39 4.92
C THR A 104 11.93 9.47 4.10
N THR A 105 11.19 9.06 3.07
CA THR A 105 10.55 9.95 2.11
C THR A 105 9.05 9.74 2.18
N GLU A 106 8.35 10.83 2.41
CA GLU A 106 6.89 10.94 2.33
C GLU A 106 6.56 11.66 1.02
N SER A 107 5.71 11.05 0.21
CA SER A 107 5.34 11.58 -1.09
C SER A 107 3.83 11.51 -1.29
N GLY A 108 3.31 12.38 -2.14
CA GLY A 108 1.90 12.42 -2.48
C GLY A 108 1.72 12.61 -3.96
N TYR A 109 0.80 11.85 -4.55
CA TYR A 109 0.35 12.07 -5.92
C TYR A 109 -1.10 12.57 -5.87
N ILE A 110 -1.34 13.80 -6.33
CA ILE A 110 -2.64 14.45 -6.27
C ILE A 110 -3.12 14.72 -7.69
N TYR A 111 -4.37 14.38 -7.99
CA TYR A 111 -5.01 14.63 -9.28
C TYR A 111 -6.46 15.08 -9.10
N PRO A 112 -6.99 15.93 -10.01
CA PRO A 112 -8.40 16.30 -9.97
C PRO A 112 -9.28 15.08 -10.26
N GLN A 113 -10.35 14.92 -9.51
CA GLN A 113 -11.31 13.83 -9.66
C GLN A 113 -12.10 13.99 -10.97
N TRP A 114 -12.08 12.98 -11.83
CA TRP A 114 -12.71 13.05 -13.17
C TRP A 114 -14.06 12.33 -13.27
N TYR A 115 -14.38 11.43 -12.34
CA TYR A 115 -15.49 10.47 -12.49
C TYR A 115 -16.49 10.43 -11.32
N GLY A 116 -16.28 11.19 -10.25
CA GLY A 116 -17.12 11.15 -9.06
C GLY A 116 -17.53 12.54 -8.61
N PHE A 117 -18.83 12.82 -8.59
CA PHE A 117 -19.36 13.88 -7.73
C PHE A 117 -19.71 13.20 -6.41
N PRO A 118 -18.88 13.34 -5.36
CA PRO A 118 -19.25 12.78 -4.08
C PRO A 118 -20.59 13.38 -3.65
N ALA A 119 -21.49 12.57 -3.09
CA ALA A 119 -22.86 12.98 -2.77
C ALA A 119 -22.97 14.20 -1.81
N TRP A 120 -21.85 14.65 -1.24
CA TRP A 120 -21.73 15.83 -0.39
C TRP A 120 -21.24 17.09 -1.13
N SER A 121 -20.82 16.99 -2.38
CA SER A 121 -20.46 18.11 -3.26
C SER A 121 -21.74 18.71 -3.84
N MET A 122 -22.45 19.51 -3.03
CA MET A 122 -23.71 20.14 -3.45
C MET A 122 -23.53 21.39 -4.33
N GLU A 123 -22.29 21.86 -4.49
CA GLU A 123 -21.94 23.00 -5.33
C GLU A 123 -20.82 22.56 -6.29
N ASP A 124 -20.89 23.03 -7.54
CA ASP A 124 -19.91 22.75 -8.59
C ASP A 124 -18.51 23.20 -8.15
N ASP A 125 -17.72 22.29 -7.59
CA ASP A 125 -16.30 22.51 -7.37
C ASP A 125 -15.53 21.20 -7.51
N SER A 126 -14.50 21.23 -8.34
CA SER A 126 -13.60 20.12 -8.60
C SER A 126 -13.00 19.56 -7.29
N ASN A 127 -13.11 18.24 -7.08
CA ASN A 127 -12.46 17.56 -5.96
C ASN A 127 -11.08 17.03 -6.36
N TYR A 128 -10.20 16.80 -5.38
CA TYR A 128 -8.91 16.13 -5.58
C TYR A 128 -8.95 14.72 -4.98
N GLU A 129 -8.35 13.79 -5.70
CA GLU A 129 -8.01 12.46 -5.20
C GLU A 129 -6.50 12.33 -5.15
N GLY A 130 -6.01 11.39 -4.35
CA GLY A 130 -4.59 11.11 -4.31
C GLY A 130 -4.20 9.84 -3.59
N SER A 131 -2.90 9.55 -3.71
CA SER A 131 -2.22 8.48 -2.99
C SER A 131 -1.05 9.07 -2.22
N ASN A 132 -0.76 8.46 -1.06
CA ASN A 132 0.43 8.77 -0.28
C ASN A 132 1.43 7.63 -0.44
N GLY A 133 2.64 7.96 -0.86
CA GLY A 133 3.75 7.03 -0.96
C GLY A 133 4.70 7.20 0.22
N HIS A 134 5.07 6.08 0.83
CA HIS A 134 6.06 5.99 1.90
C HIS A 134 7.28 5.23 1.40
N GLU A 135 8.47 5.80 1.52
CA GLU A 135 9.72 5.16 1.12
C GLU A 135 10.75 5.23 2.26
N LYS A 136 11.49 4.13 2.44
CA LYS A 136 12.63 4.06 3.37
C LYS A 136 13.86 3.55 2.64
N THR A 137 14.97 4.26 2.81
CA THR A 137 16.26 3.85 2.25
C THR A 137 17.21 3.44 3.37
N TYR A 138 17.74 2.23 3.26
CA TYR A 138 18.71 1.64 4.16
C TYR A 138 20.07 1.51 3.48
N LYS A 139 21.15 1.64 4.26
CA LYS A 139 22.52 1.41 3.80
C LYS A 139 23.19 0.35 4.66
N VAL A 140 24.02 -0.47 4.02
CA VAL A 140 24.88 -1.45 4.68
C VAL A 140 26.25 -1.49 3.98
N SER A 141 27.30 -1.81 4.73
CA SER A 141 28.62 -2.05 4.16
C SER A 141 28.58 -3.21 3.18
N GLY A 142 29.22 -3.03 2.03
CA GLY A 142 29.34 -4.07 1.02
C GLY A 142 30.41 -5.11 1.35
N ALA A 143 30.27 -6.28 0.76
CA ALA A 143 31.24 -7.35 0.74
C ALA A 143 30.92 -8.25 -0.45
N VAL A 144 31.93 -8.90 -1.03
CA VAL A 144 31.77 -9.86 -2.13
C VAL A 144 31.16 -11.15 -1.58
N GLY A 145 30.00 -11.55 -2.09
CA GLY A 145 29.37 -12.81 -1.69
C GLY A 145 27.86 -12.84 -1.88
N THR A 146 27.21 -13.72 -1.13
CA THR A 146 25.76 -13.94 -1.24
C THR A 146 25.01 -13.18 -0.16
N TRP A 147 23.96 -12.49 -0.58
CA TRP A 147 23.10 -11.68 0.26
C TRP A 147 21.66 -12.18 0.20
N GLU A 148 20.95 -12.05 1.30
CA GLU A 148 19.52 -12.35 1.42
C GLU A 148 18.81 -11.13 2.02
N LEU A 149 17.91 -10.52 1.24
CA LEU A 149 17.02 -9.45 1.66
C LEU A 149 15.67 -10.05 2.03
N THR A 150 15.14 -9.68 3.20
CA THR A 150 13.84 -10.10 3.69
C THR A 150 12.98 -8.88 3.99
N ILE A 151 11.78 -8.82 3.42
CA ILE A 151 10.82 -7.72 3.59
C ILE A 151 9.47 -8.30 4.01
N LEU A 152 8.93 -7.85 5.15
CA LEU A 152 7.58 -8.21 5.60
C LEU A 152 6.68 -6.96 5.55
N PRO A 153 5.71 -6.91 4.63
CA PRO A 153 4.77 -5.79 4.56
C PRO A 153 3.68 -5.89 5.63
N LYS A 154 3.29 -4.72 6.17
CA LYS A 154 2.13 -4.55 7.03
C LYS A 154 1.27 -3.38 6.62
N ASN A 155 -0.05 -3.57 6.71
CA ASN A 155 -1.07 -2.59 6.38
C ASN A 155 -0.90 -1.99 4.97
N THR A 156 -0.45 -2.81 4.03
CA THR A 156 -0.30 -2.44 2.62
C THR A 156 -0.67 -3.59 1.70
N GLU A 157 -1.23 -3.24 0.54
CA GLU A 157 -1.56 -4.17 -0.53
C GLU A 157 -0.35 -4.51 -1.41
N SER A 158 0.62 -3.59 -1.51
CA SER A 158 1.78 -3.76 -2.38
C SER A 158 2.99 -2.99 -1.87
N PHE A 159 4.18 -3.44 -2.25
CA PHE A 159 5.41 -2.72 -2.00
C PHE A 159 6.36 -2.93 -3.17
N SER A 160 7.26 -1.97 -3.36
CA SER A 160 8.37 -2.04 -4.31
C SER A 160 9.68 -2.02 -3.56
N TYR A 161 10.73 -2.57 -4.17
CA TYR A 161 12.08 -2.50 -3.63
C TYR A 161 13.12 -2.32 -4.73
N SER A 162 14.22 -1.68 -4.38
CA SER A 162 15.42 -1.55 -5.21
C SER A 162 16.66 -1.87 -4.40
N VAL A 163 17.65 -2.48 -5.05
CA VAL A 163 18.98 -2.76 -4.47
C VAL A 163 20.01 -2.13 -5.38
N THR A 164 20.79 -1.21 -4.84
CA THR A 164 21.87 -0.52 -5.55
C THR A 164 23.21 -0.88 -4.90
N ILE A 165 24.21 -1.23 -5.71
CA ILE A 165 25.58 -1.53 -5.26
C ILE A 165 26.46 -0.39 -5.77
N GLY A 166 27.21 0.25 -4.87
CA GLY A 166 27.95 1.49 -5.18
C GLY A 166 27.33 2.72 -4.52
N ASP A 167 28.13 3.77 -4.37
CA ASP A 167 27.61 5.06 -3.91
C ASP A 167 26.73 5.70 -4.98
N SER A 168 25.50 6.00 -4.58
CA SER A 168 24.52 6.78 -5.34
C SER A 168 24.97 8.23 -5.60
N GLU A 169 26.05 8.70 -4.96
CA GLU A 169 26.61 10.05 -5.15
C GLU A 169 27.48 10.23 -6.41
N LYS A 170 27.78 9.17 -7.17
CA LYS A 170 28.43 9.34 -8.49
C LYS A 170 27.43 9.77 -9.57
N LYS A 171 26.76 10.92 -9.38
CA LYS A 171 26.26 11.70 -10.51
C LYS A 171 27.44 12.44 -11.12
N VAL A 172 28.10 11.78 -12.07
CA VAL A 172 29.11 12.41 -12.94
C VAL A 172 28.39 13.33 -13.93
N LYS A 173 28.58 14.64 -13.77
CA LYS A 173 29.16 15.49 -14.81
C LYS A 173 29.60 16.83 -14.26
#